data_AF-A0A0P7ZGZ0-F1
#
_entry.id   AF-A0A0P7ZGZ0-F1
#
_cell.length_a   1.000
_cell.length_b   1.000
_cell.length_c   1.000
_cell.angle_alpha   90.00
_cell.angle_beta   90.00
_cell.angle_gamma   90.00
#
_symmetry.space_group_name_H-M   'P 1'
#
loop_
_entity.id
_entity.type
_entity.pdbx_description
1 polymer ?
#
loop_
_entity_poly.entity_id
_entity_poly.type
_entity_poly.pdbx_seq_one_letter_code
_entity_poly.pdbx_strand_id
1 'polypeptide(L)' 'MESSINLEKRLIALDKELHAILNMVRKQKTSGKKTSAVEDSLGAWGYDIDSKKFVDNLRRSKRLDWIK' A
#
# COMPACT_ATOMS: atom_id res chain seq x y z
N MET A 1 46.02 1.81 -12.52
CA MET A 1 45.21 1.61 -11.29
C MET A 1 44.37 2.84 -10.95
N GLU A 2 44.91 4.07 -10.98
CA GLU A 2 44.13 5.30 -10.72
C GLU A 2 42.90 5.49 -11.61
N SER A 3 42.94 5.06 -12.87
CA SER A 3 41.77 5.14 -13.78
C SER A 3 40.61 4.25 -13.34
N SER A 4 40.88 3.05 -12.81
CA SER A 4 39.86 2.11 -12.30
C SER A 4 39.16 2.70 -11.07
N ILE A 5 39.95 3.27 -10.15
CA ILE A 5 39.43 3.90 -8.93
C ILE A 5 38.53 5.12 -9.28
N ASN A 6 38.88 5.86 -10.33
CA ASN A 6 38.05 6.98 -10.80
C ASN A 6 36.73 6.48 -11.42
N LEU A 7 36.78 5.41 -12.21
CA LEU A 7 35.58 4.76 -12.77
C LEU A 7 34.64 4.24 -11.69
N GLU A 8 35.17 3.57 -10.65
CA GLU A 8 34.38 3.07 -9.52
C GLU A 8 33.68 4.21 -8.76
N LYS A 9 34.40 5.30 -8.47
CA LYS A 9 33.81 6.49 -7.83
C LYS A 9 32.67 7.08 -8.66
N ARG A 10 32.86 7.12 -9.98
CA ARG A 10 31.84 7.62 -10.91
C ARG A 10 30.62 6.69 -11.00
N LEU A 11 30.81 5.38 -10.96
CA LEU A 11 29.73 4.39 -10.89
C LEU A 11 28.91 4.53 -9.60
N ILE A 12 29.57 4.70 -8.46
CA ILE A 12 28.90 4.93 -7.17
C ILE A 12 28.08 6.23 -7.18
N ALA A 13 28.59 7.29 -7.81
CA ALA A 13 27.87 8.56 -7.94
C ALA A 13 26.59 8.38 -8.77
N LEU A 14 26.68 7.69 -9.91
CA LEU A 14 25.53 7.39 -10.77
C LEU A 14 24.48 6.53 -10.06
N ASP A 15 24.90 5.52 -9.30
CA ASP A 15 23.98 4.67 -8.53
C ASP A 15 23.15 5.48 -7.52
N LYS A 16 23.80 6.43 -6.82
CA LYS A 16 23.12 7.33 -5.88
C LYS A 16 22.12 8.24 -6.59
N GLU A 17 22.47 8.77 -7.75
CA GLU A 17 21.57 9.61 -8.56
C GLU A 17 20.35 8.82 -9.05
N LEU A 18 20.55 7.58 -9.52
CA LEU A 18 19.45 6.70 -9.92
C LEU A 18 18.51 6.39 -8.76
N HIS A 19 19.04 6.11 -7.58
CA HIS A 19 18.24 5.89 -6.37
C HIS A 19 17.45 7.15 -5.97
N ALA A 20 18.02 8.34 -6.11
CA ALA A 20 17.32 9.59 -5.85
C ALA A 20 16.14 9.79 -6.82
N ILE A 21 16.34 9.55 -8.11
CA ILE A 21 15.29 9.63 -9.14
C ILE A 21 14.18 8.61 -8.85
N LEU A 22 14.53 7.36 -8.54
CA LEU A 22 13.55 6.33 -8.18
C LEU A 22 12.69 6.73 -6.98
N ASN A 23 13.30 7.33 -5.96
CA ASN A 23 12.58 7.82 -4.79
C ASN A 23 11.64 8.98 -5.13
N MET A 24 12.04 9.89 -6.03
CA MET A 24 11.16 10.95 -6.52
C MET A 24 9.96 10.39 -7.28
N VAL A 25 10.17 9.41 -8.18
CA VAL A 25 9.09 8.75 -8.93
C VAL A 25 8.14 8.01 -7.99
N ARG A 26 8.67 7.30 -6.98
CA ARG A 26 7.84 6.65 -5.95
C ARG A 26 7.00 7.67 -5.18
N LYS A 27 7.59 8.79 -4.74
CA LYS A 27 6.87 9.86 -4.06
C LYS A 27 5.74 10.42 -4.94
N GLN A 28 6.00 10.68 -6.22
CA GLN A 28 4.96 11.14 -7.16
C GLN A 28 3.83 10.12 -7.36
N LYS A 29 4.16 8.82 -7.48
CA LYS A 29 3.14 7.75 -7.56
C LYS A 29 2.30 7.68 -6.28
N THR A 30 2.90 7.88 -5.11
CA THR A 30 2.17 7.93 -3.83
C THR A 30 1.41 9.23 -3.60
N SER A 31 1.75 10.34 -4.26
CA SER A 31 1.00 11.59 -4.18
C SER A 31 -0.15 11.66 -5.19
N GLY A 32 -0.02 10.99 -6.33
CA GLY A 32 -1.07 10.92 -7.37
C GLY A 32 -2.14 9.84 -7.14
N LYS A 33 -1.96 8.94 -6.16
CA LYS A 33 -2.91 7.86 -5.88
C LYS A 33 -2.95 7.56 -4.39
N LYS A 34 -3.79 8.29 -3.66
CA LYS A 34 -4.24 7.94 -2.31
C LYS A 34 -5.75 8.06 -2.23
N THR A 35 -6.43 7.13 -2.88
CA THR A 35 -7.46 6.41 -2.14
C THR A 35 -6.83 5.06 -1.84
N SER A 36 -6.65 4.79 -0.56
CA SER A 36 -6.21 3.47 -0.11
C SER A 36 -7.23 2.45 -0.59
N ALA A 37 -6.82 1.30 -1.12
CA ALA A 37 -7.76 0.21 -1.40
C ALA A 37 -8.62 -0.12 -0.17
N VAL A 38 -8.09 0.11 1.04
CA VAL A 38 -8.81 -0.02 2.31
C VAL A 38 -9.89 1.06 2.46
N GLU A 39 -9.61 2.32 2.09
CA GLU A 39 -10.59 3.41 2.15
C GLU A 39 -11.70 3.26 1.10
N ASP A 40 -11.35 2.81 -0.11
CA ASP A 40 -12.35 2.47 -1.14
C ASP A 40 -13.20 1.25 -0.73
N SER A 41 -12.65 0.36 0.11
CA SER A 41 -13.35 -0.83 0.63
C SER A 41 -14.28 -0.53 1.80
N LEU A 42 -14.08 0.58 2.54
CA LEU A 42 -14.86 0.92 3.74
C LEU A 42 -16.35 1.16 3.44
N GLY A 43 -16.73 1.36 2.17
CA GLY A 43 -18.13 1.42 1.72
C GLY A 43 -18.55 0.27 0.78
N ALA A 44 -17.63 -0.59 0.35
CA ALA A 44 -17.86 -1.54 -0.73
C ALA A 44 -18.72 -2.76 -0.35
N TRP A 45 -18.96 -2.96 0.95
CA TRP A 45 -19.76 -4.09 1.43
C TRP A 45 -21.28 -3.80 1.35
N GLY A 46 -21.68 -2.56 1.06
CA GLY A 46 -23.09 -2.17 0.93
C GLY A 46 -23.90 -2.29 2.23
N TYR A 47 -23.23 -2.57 3.34
CA TYR A 47 -23.82 -2.63 4.67
C TYR A 47 -23.41 -1.38 5.45
N ASP A 48 -24.41 -0.73 6.04
CA ASP A 48 -24.18 0.24 7.09
C ASP A 48 -23.79 -0.52 8.37
N ILE A 49 -22.48 -0.66 8.58
CA ILE A 49 -21.88 -1.42 9.70
C ILE A 49 -22.32 -0.84 11.05
N ASP A 50 -22.57 0.47 11.11
CA ASP A 50 -23.02 1.17 12.32
C ASP A 50 -24.55 1.09 12.52
N SER A 51 -25.29 0.55 11.54
CA SER A 51 -26.73 0.38 11.67
C SER A 51 -27.08 -0.65 12.75
N LYS A 52 -28.08 -0.29 13.57
CA LYS A 52 -28.68 -1.22 14.54
C LYS A 52 -29.12 -2.53 13.88
N LYS A 53 -29.65 -2.46 12.65
CA LYS A 53 -30.11 -3.62 11.88
C LYS A 53 -28.97 -4.58 11.53
N PHE A 54 -27.82 -4.04 11.11
CA PHE A 54 -26.63 -4.85 10.83
C PHE A 54 -26.13 -5.56 12.09
N VAL A 55 -25.98 -4.82 13.19
CA VAL A 55 -25.52 -5.38 14.47
C VAL A 55 -26.49 -6.44 15.02
N ASP A 56 -27.79 -6.19 14.94
CA ASP A 56 -28.81 -7.15 15.37
C ASP A 56 -28.80 -8.43 14.52
N ASN A 57 -28.63 -8.31 13.20
CA ASN A 57 -28.49 -9.46 12.31
C ASN A 57 -27.20 -10.24 12.58
N LEU A 58 -26.07 -9.55 12.81
CA LEU A 58 -24.79 -10.18 13.13
C LEU A 58 -24.85 -10.94 14.45
N ARG A 59 -25.45 -10.36 15.49
CA ARG A 59 -25.64 -11.02 16.79
C ARG A 59 -26.56 -12.23 16.73
N ARG A 60 -27.55 -12.21 15.84
CA ARG A 60 -28.48 -13.32 15.63
C ARG A 60 -27.95 -14.36 14.65
N SER A 61 -26.88 -14.06 13.92
CA SER A 61 -26.22 -15.00 13.04
C SER A 61 -25.62 -16.12 13.88
N LYS A 62 -26.06 -17.35 13.65
CA LYS A 62 -25.38 -18.52 14.21
C LYS A 62 -24.02 -18.61 13.55
N ARG A 63 -22.93 -18.59 14.33
CA ARG A 63 -21.61 -18.92 13.80
C ARG A 63 -21.70 -20.29 13.15
N LEU A 64 -21.09 -20.44 11.97
CA LEU A 64 -20.99 -21.70 11.23
C LEU A 64 -20.02 -22.68 11.92
N ASP A 65 -20.05 -22.74 13.26
CA ASP A 65 -19.24 -23.65 14.07
C ASP A 65 -19.73 -25.13 13.95
N TRP A 66 -20.66 -25.40 13.01
CA TRP A 66 -21.30 -26.70 12.78
C TRP A 66 -20.97 -27.32 11.42
N ILE A 67 -20.17 -26.66 10.57
CA ILE A 67 -19.61 -27.31 9.39
C ILE A 67 -18.47 -28.21 9.88
N LYS A 68 -18.76 -29.52 9.90
CA LYS A 68 -17.85 -30.59 10.27
C LYS A 68 -17.06 -31.06 9.06
#